data_AF-A0A6B1H6X7-F1
#
_entry.id   AF-A0A6B1H6X7-F1
#
_cell.length_a   1.000
_cell.length_b   1.000
_cell.length_c   1.000
_cell.angle_alpha   90.00
_cell.angle_beta   90.00
_cell.angle_gamma   90.00
#
_symmetry.space_group_name_H-M   'P 1'
#
loop_
_entity.id
_entity.type
_entity.pdbx_description
1 polymer ?
#
loop_
_entity_poly.entity_id
_entity_poly.type
_entity_poly.pdbx_seq_one_letter_code
_entity_poly.pdbx_strand_id
1 'polypeptide(L)'
;MEIPKNELERVRERYEKRGDHQGWTSDWVATMDKDASRQVGEAARLFADGGGLRQFTESYRPLLAPQWDGPFLRELTDELARDEQATDVLRSFVRLPASEDEAAARVDGFVEWIRDRPRDGSENHPDYLCPMVLSVCWHGQDTGRWQLYTSSWLSHLRSEAPGFCHRYRRGAGATHGERYVEFSRAIGDLSEALDVDSWDLTLKMMGRRSDRWNVDDEAAAPADTAISRSSSSYTIANAAADIFFDRADIERLLSQLARKKALVLQGPPGTGKTFIAQRLAWLLAEEQSIERIEAVQFHQSYGYEDFVRGYRPTEVRWFRAPRRAISRVL
;
A
#
# COMPACT_ATOMS: atom_id res chain seq x y z
N MET A 1 -11.65 -26.87 3.14
CA MET A 1 -12.57 -26.33 2.11
C MET A 1 -11.69 -25.87 0.97
N GLU A 2 -11.61 -26.64 -0.10
CA GLU A 2 -10.66 -26.41 -1.22
C GLU A 2 -10.97 -25.10 -1.96
N ILE A 3 -9.92 -24.43 -2.43
CA ILE A 3 -10.02 -23.19 -3.19
C ILE A 3 -10.55 -23.55 -4.59
N PRO A 4 -11.56 -22.85 -5.14
CA PRO A 4 -12.04 -23.13 -6.48
C PRO A 4 -10.90 -23.06 -7.50
N LYS A 5 -10.73 -24.13 -8.31
CA LYS A 5 -9.62 -24.25 -9.26
C LYS A 5 -9.53 -23.07 -10.23
N ASN A 6 -10.67 -22.55 -10.66
CA ASN A 6 -10.79 -21.37 -11.53
C ASN A 6 -10.37 -20.05 -10.85
N GLU A 7 -10.43 -19.96 -9.52
CA GLU A 7 -9.89 -18.81 -8.77
C GLU A 7 -8.37 -18.92 -8.64
N LEU A 8 -7.86 -20.12 -8.32
CA LEU A 8 -6.42 -20.37 -8.30
C LEU A 8 -5.76 -20.13 -9.66
N GLU A 9 -6.38 -20.58 -10.75
CA GLU A 9 -5.90 -20.36 -12.11
C GLU A 9 -5.87 -18.86 -12.46
N ARG A 10 -6.87 -18.06 -12.05
CA ARG A 10 -6.86 -16.60 -12.24
C ARG A 10 -5.73 -15.92 -11.48
N VAL A 11 -5.50 -16.33 -10.23
CA VAL A 11 -4.39 -15.79 -9.42
C VAL A 11 -3.05 -16.21 -10.00
N ARG A 12 -2.91 -17.46 -10.44
CA ARG A 12 -1.72 -17.99 -11.13
C ARG A 12 -1.42 -17.22 -12.40
N GLU A 13 -2.41 -17.05 -13.28
CA GLU A 13 -2.25 -16.27 -14.50
C GLU A 13 -1.83 -14.83 -14.18
N ARG A 14 -2.40 -14.22 -13.15
CA ARG A 14 -2.04 -12.86 -12.75
C ARG A 14 -0.62 -12.79 -12.20
N TYR A 15 -0.20 -13.78 -11.41
CA TYR A 15 1.15 -13.94 -10.92
C TYR A 15 2.16 -14.10 -12.07
N GLU A 16 1.89 -15.01 -13.01
CA GLU A 16 2.76 -15.30 -14.16
C GLU A 16 2.81 -14.16 -15.18
N LYS A 17 1.70 -13.44 -15.38
CA LYS A 17 1.65 -12.22 -16.23
C LYS A 17 2.44 -11.05 -15.64
N ARG A 18 2.78 -11.08 -14.34
CA ARG A 18 3.63 -10.08 -13.69
C ARG A 18 5.08 -10.56 -13.80
N GLY A 19 5.89 -9.82 -14.55
CA GLY A 19 7.32 -10.09 -14.68
C GLY A 19 8.06 -9.98 -13.34
N ASP A 20 9.33 -10.37 -13.33
CA ASP A 20 10.19 -10.18 -12.16
C ASP A 20 10.38 -8.68 -11.92
N HIS A 21 9.67 -8.16 -10.92
CA HIS A 21 9.71 -6.75 -10.59
C HIS A 21 11.00 -6.45 -9.82
N GLN A 22 12.00 -5.87 -10.49
CA GLN A 22 12.98 -5.01 -9.83
C GLN A 22 12.43 -3.59 -9.77
N GLY A 23 12.03 -3.19 -8.57
CA GLY A 23 11.53 -1.85 -8.26
C GLY A 23 10.08 -1.60 -8.67
N TRP A 24 9.48 -0.63 -7.97
CA TRP A 24 8.18 0.00 -8.27
C TRP A 24 6.94 -0.71 -7.71
N THR A 25 6.65 -0.46 -6.43
CA THR A 25 5.28 -0.44 -5.90
C THR A 25 5.13 0.77 -4.95
N SER A 26 3.89 1.17 -4.67
CA SER A 26 3.57 2.22 -3.70
C SER A 26 3.85 1.84 -2.25
N ASP A 27 4.20 0.56 -2.01
CA ASP A 27 4.53 0.01 -0.71
C ASP A 27 6.05 -0.25 -0.66
N TRP A 28 6.71 0.29 0.35
CA TRP A 28 8.17 0.35 0.51
C TRP A 28 8.96 -0.94 0.40
N VAL A 29 8.28 -2.08 0.49
CA VAL A 29 8.87 -3.40 0.29
C VAL A 29 9.45 -3.56 -1.12
N ALA A 30 9.04 -2.73 -2.10
CA ALA A 30 9.60 -2.71 -3.44
C ALA A 30 11.09 -2.31 -3.52
N THR A 31 11.66 -1.69 -2.47
CA THR A 31 13.10 -1.43 -2.39
C THR A 31 13.87 -2.53 -1.67
N MET A 32 13.19 -3.50 -1.07
CA MET A 32 13.81 -4.66 -0.43
C MET A 32 13.93 -5.80 -1.44
N ASP A 33 15.16 -6.21 -1.74
CA ASP A 33 15.39 -7.52 -2.32
C ASP A 33 15.38 -8.61 -1.23
N LYS A 34 15.44 -9.88 -1.66
CA LYS A 34 15.45 -11.04 -0.75
C LYS A 34 16.59 -10.95 0.27
N ASP A 35 17.74 -10.41 -0.11
CA ASP A 35 18.92 -10.35 0.73
C ASP A 35 18.81 -9.23 1.77
N ALA A 36 18.26 -8.08 1.40
CA ALA A 36 17.93 -6.99 2.30
C ALA A 36 16.92 -7.42 3.37
N SER A 37 15.89 -8.20 3.01
CA SER A 37 14.96 -8.73 4.02
C SER A 37 15.58 -9.75 4.96
N ARG A 38 16.47 -10.61 4.46
CA ARG A 38 17.23 -11.53 5.32
C ARG A 38 18.13 -10.76 6.28
N GLN A 39 18.81 -9.72 5.78
CA GLN A 39 19.65 -8.85 6.62
C GLN A 39 18.85 -8.18 7.74
N VAL A 40 17.63 -7.69 7.46
CA VAL A 40 16.76 -7.13 8.50
C VAL A 40 16.33 -8.21 9.50
N GLY A 41 16.00 -9.41 9.04
CA GLY A 41 15.68 -10.54 9.91
C GLY A 41 16.82 -10.97 10.82
N GLU A 42 18.03 -11.11 10.27
CA GLU A 42 19.24 -11.43 11.03
C GLU A 42 19.55 -10.35 12.07
N ALA A 43 19.45 -9.07 11.68
CA ALA A 43 19.64 -7.95 12.57
C ALA A 43 18.58 -7.91 13.68
N ALA A 44 17.32 -8.21 13.36
CA ALA A 44 16.22 -8.33 14.32
C ALA A 44 16.45 -9.48 15.31
N ARG A 45 16.98 -10.62 14.85
CA ARG A 45 17.33 -11.75 15.72
C ARG A 45 18.44 -11.38 16.70
N LEU A 46 19.54 -10.84 16.18
CA LEU A 46 20.67 -10.38 17.00
C LEU A 46 20.24 -9.30 18.00
N PHE A 47 19.31 -8.44 17.60
CA PHE A 47 18.71 -7.44 18.46
C PHE A 47 17.87 -8.04 19.59
N ALA A 48 17.00 -9.01 19.26
CA ALA A 48 16.17 -9.73 20.21
C ALA A 48 16.98 -10.57 21.23
N ASP A 49 18.21 -10.96 20.88
CA ASP A 49 19.13 -11.71 21.74
C ASP A 49 19.99 -10.80 22.66
N GLY A 50 19.73 -9.50 22.67
CA GLY A 50 20.40 -8.54 23.56
C GLY A 50 21.58 -7.80 22.94
N GLY A 51 21.91 -8.07 21.68
CA GLY A 51 22.99 -7.41 20.93
C GLY A 51 22.48 -6.46 19.84
N GLY A 52 23.32 -6.15 18.86
CA GLY A 52 22.87 -5.81 17.51
C GLY A 52 22.10 -4.50 17.26
N LEU A 53 21.84 -3.63 18.25
CA LEU A 53 21.02 -2.41 18.06
C LEU A 53 21.48 -1.56 16.87
N ARG A 54 22.78 -1.31 16.73
CA ARG A 54 23.32 -0.55 15.60
C ARG A 54 23.03 -1.23 14.27
N GLN A 55 23.26 -2.54 14.18
CA GLN A 55 23.00 -3.33 12.96
C GLN A 55 21.51 -3.35 12.63
N PHE A 56 20.65 -3.45 13.64
CA PHE A 56 19.20 -3.34 13.50
C PHE A 56 18.81 -1.98 12.92
N THR A 57 19.25 -0.88 13.52
CA THR A 57 18.96 0.47 13.01
C THR A 57 19.52 0.72 11.61
N GLU A 58 20.71 0.19 11.29
CA GLU A 58 21.34 0.34 9.98
C GLU A 58 20.63 -0.51 8.91
N SER A 59 20.14 -1.70 9.27
CA SER A 59 19.35 -2.56 8.37
C SER A 59 17.98 -1.96 8.04
N TYR A 60 17.41 -1.18 8.95
CA TYR A 60 16.18 -0.42 8.72
C TYR A 60 16.41 0.89 7.96
N ARG A 61 17.64 1.42 7.88
CA ARG A 61 17.94 2.71 7.24
C ARG A 61 17.56 2.78 5.75
N PRO A 62 17.77 1.74 4.93
CA PRO A 62 17.25 1.70 3.56
C PRO A 62 15.72 1.81 3.50
N LEU A 63 15.04 1.42 4.59
CA LEU A 63 13.61 1.57 4.83
C LEU A 63 13.25 2.94 5.46
N LEU A 64 14.08 3.98 5.30
CA LEU A 64 13.82 5.38 5.73
C LEU A 64 13.75 6.47 4.62
N ALA A 65 13.56 6.10 3.34
CA ALA A 65 13.19 7.00 2.23
C ALA A 65 12.17 8.12 2.59
N PRO A 66 12.27 9.32 1.99
CA PRO A 66 11.63 10.51 2.54
C PRO A 66 10.11 10.62 2.30
N GLN A 67 9.58 9.90 1.31
CA GLN A 67 8.24 10.17 0.76
C GLN A 67 7.04 9.53 1.50
N TRP A 68 7.26 8.61 2.45
CA TRP A 68 6.18 8.05 3.29
C TRP A 68 6.70 7.73 4.67
N ASP A 69 6.20 8.35 5.76
CA ASP A 69 6.43 7.97 7.17
C ASP A 69 7.83 7.48 7.58
N GLY A 70 8.86 7.70 6.77
CA GLY A 70 10.27 7.54 7.04
C GLY A 70 10.70 8.43 8.19
N PRO A 71 10.06 9.60 8.45
CA PRO A 71 10.17 10.28 9.73
C PRO A 71 9.84 9.37 10.93
N PHE A 72 8.75 8.59 10.90
CA PHE A 72 8.37 7.69 12.01
C PHE A 72 9.41 6.59 12.22
N LEU A 73 9.80 5.88 11.17
CA LEU A 73 10.81 4.83 11.31
C LEU A 73 12.18 5.40 11.71
N ARG A 74 12.52 6.61 11.25
CA ARG A 74 13.75 7.30 11.61
C ARG A 74 13.73 7.70 13.07
N GLU A 75 12.64 8.33 13.51
CA GLU A 75 12.40 8.71 14.89
C GLU A 75 12.47 7.49 15.80
N LEU A 76 11.79 6.40 15.44
CA LEU A 76 11.86 5.13 16.15
C LEU A 76 13.31 4.64 16.25
N THR A 77 14.06 4.58 15.14
CA THR A 77 15.47 4.13 15.17
C THR A 77 16.38 5.05 15.98
N ASP A 78 16.17 6.36 15.91
CA ASP A 78 16.94 7.37 16.62
C ASP A 78 16.64 7.36 18.12
N GLU A 79 15.38 7.10 18.50
CA GLU A 79 14.95 6.96 19.89
C GLU A 79 15.53 5.69 20.52
N LEU A 80 15.47 4.55 19.83
CA LEU A 80 16.08 3.31 20.29
C LEU A 80 17.59 3.49 20.54
N ALA A 81 18.27 4.30 19.73
CA ALA A 81 19.69 4.59 19.94
C ALA A 81 19.98 5.40 21.22
N ARG A 82 18.97 6.04 21.83
CA ARG A 82 19.12 6.96 22.96
C ARG A 82 18.44 6.49 24.25
N ASP A 83 17.46 5.58 24.17
CA ASP A 83 16.66 5.11 25.29
C ASP A 83 16.77 3.57 25.46
N GLU A 84 17.39 3.15 26.57
CA GLU A 84 17.59 1.73 26.92
C GLU A 84 16.26 1.04 27.27
N GLN A 85 15.32 1.75 27.92
CA GLN A 85 14.01 1.19 28.25
C GLN A 85 13.18 0.98 26.97
N ALA A 86 13.21 1.94 26.05
CA ALA A 86 12.59 1.80 24.74
C ALA A 86 13.16 0.59 23.96
N THR A 87 14.48 0.44 24.04
CA THR A 87 15.22 -0.66 23.40
C THR A 87 14.76 -2.01 23.93
N ASP A 88 14.68 -2.18 25.25
CA ASP A 88 14.27 -3.43 25.87
C ASP A 88 12.81 -3.80 25.56
N VAL A 89 11.92 -2.81 25.51
CA VAL A 89 10.53 -3.05 25.11
C VAL A 89 10.46 -3.51 23.66
N LEU A 90 11.19 -2.87 22.73
CA LEU A 90 11.17 -3.28 21.32
C LEU A 90 11.73 -4.69 21.10
N ARG A 91 12.76 -5.11 21.86
CA ARG A 91 13.29 -6.48 21.80
C ARG A 91 12.19 -7.53 21.98
N SER A 92 11.24 -7.26 22.86
CA SER A 92 10.14 -8.18 23.14
C SER A 92 9.19 -8.35 21.94
N PHE A 93 9.06 -7.33 21.09
CA PHE A 93 8.19 -7.35 19.92
C PHE A 93 8.85 -7.97 18.68
N VAL A 94 10.14 -7.67 18.44
CA VAL A 94 10.84 -8.14 17.23
C VAL A 94 11.24 -9.61 17.26
N ARG A 95 11.23 -10.22 18.45
CA ARG A 95 11.46 -11.67 18.60
C ARG A 95 10.41 -12.44 17.79
N LEU A 96 10.80 -13.56 17.20
CA LEU A 96 9.87 -14.46 16.51
C LEU A 96 8.72 -14.89 17.44
N PRO A 97 7.45 -14.75 17.03
CA PRO A 97 6.33 -15.30 17.78
C PRO A 97 6.29 -16.83 17.70
N ALA A 98 5.93 -17.49 18.79
CA ALA A 98 5.79 -18.95 18.84
C ALA A 98 4.43 -19.43 18.30
N SER A 99 3.43 -18.53 18.27
CA SER A 99 2.06 -18.81 17.81
C SER A 99 1.45 -17.59 17.12
N GLU A 100 0.37 -17.81 16.37
CA GLU A 100 -0.36 -16.73 15.71
C GLU A 100 -1.04 -15.80 16.72
N ASP A 101 -1.54 -16.33 17.84
CA ASP A 101 -2.11 -15.52 18.93
C ASP A 101 -1.06 -14.59 19.54
N GLU A 102 0.17 -15.10 19.72
CA GLU A 102 1.30 -14.30 20.19
C GLU A 102 1.71 -13.24 19.15
N ALA A 103 1.68 -13.58 17.86
CA ALA A 103 1.94 -12.62 16.80
C ALA A 103 0.91 -11.48 16.81
N ALA A 104 -0.39 -11.81 16.92
CA ALA A 104 -1.45 -10.83 17.02
C ALA A 104 -1.27 -9.92 18.25
N ALA A 105 -1.05 -10.52 19.43
CA ALA A 105 -0.83 -9.78 20.67
C ALA A 105 0.40 -8.87 20.60
N ARG A 106 1.49 -9.30 19.95
CA ARG A 106 2.68 -8.46 19.74
C ARG A 106 2.41 -7.28 18.83
N VAL A 107 1.68 -7.49 17.73
CA VAL A 107 1.30 -6.40 16.82
C VAL A 107 0.44 -5.37 17.57
N ASP A 108 -0.58 -5.82 18.30
CA ASP A 108 -1.48 -4.91 19.01
C ASP A 108 -0.77 -4.20 20.16
N GLY A 109 0.05 -4.91 20.94
CA GLY A 109 0.86 -4.30 21.99
C GLY A 109 1.88 -3.30 21.44
N PHE A 110 2.43 -3.54 20.25
CA PHE A 110 3.33 -2.60 19.59
C PHE A 110 2.58 -1.34 19.13
N VAL A 111 1.37 -1.48 18.60
CA VAL A 111 0.49 -0.34 18.27
C VAL A 111 0.19 0.50 19.52
N GLU A 112 -0.18 -0.12 20.63
CA GLU A 112 -0.43 0.59 21.89
C GLU A 112 0.83 1.30 22.39
N TRP A 113 1.97 0.60 22.37
CA TRP A 113 3.26 1.16 22.78
C TRP A 113 3.67 2.39 21.95
N ILE A 114 3.42 2.38 20.65
CA ILE A 114 3.69 3.54 19.78
C ILE A 114 2.74 4.71 20.08
N ARG A 115 1.45 4.43 20.37
CA ARG A 115 0.46 5.48 20.70
C ARG A 115 0.75 6.22 21.99
N ASP A 116 1.33 5.53 22.96
CA ASP A 116 1.63 6.10 24.29
C ASP A 116 2.89 7.00 24.29
N ARG A 117 3.59 7.11 23.15
CA ARG A 117 4.83 7.90 23.04
C ARG A 117 4.58 9.39 22.79
N PRO A 118 5.45 10.28 23.30
CA PRO A 118 5.36 11.72 23.07
C PRO A 118 5.50 12.07 21.58
N ARG A 119 4.70 13.04 21.12
CA ARG A 119 4.67 13.47 19.71
C ARG A 119 5.72 14.56 19.43
N ASP A 120 6.40 14.49 18.30
CA ASP A 120 7.29 15.56 17.81
C ASP A 120 6.55 16.71 17.07
N GLY A 121 5.22 16.72 17.12
CA GLY A 121 4.38 17.71 16.44
C GLY A 121 3.60 17.15 15.23
N SER A 122 3.74 15.86 14.90
CA SER A 122 2.83 15.18 13.96
C SER A 122 1.45 14.89 14.59
N GLU A 123 0.37 15.08 13.83
CA GLU A 123 -1.01 14.89 14.32
C GLU A 123 -1.48 13.42 14.34
N ASN A 124 -0.80 12.51 13.63
CA ASN A 124 -1.16 11.09 13.54
C ASN A 124 0.05 10.18 13.76
N HIS A 125 -0.05 9.20 14.68
CA HIS A 125 0.86 8.07 14.70
C HIS A 125 0.54 7.14 13.53
N PRO A 126 1.54 6.68 12.75
CA PRO A 126 1.30 5.76 11.66
C PRO A 126 1.17 4.32 12.18
N ASP A 127 0.25 4.09 13.12
CA ASP A 127 -0.01 2.80 13.76
C ASP A 127 -0.26 1.69 12.74
N TYR A 128 -0.83 2.05 11.59
CA TYR A 128 -1.10 1.15 10.48
C TYR A 128 0.18 0.53 9.88
N LEU A 129 1.35 1.10 10.14
CA LEU A 129 2.67 0.56 9.78
C LEU A 129 3.22 -0.43 10.80
N CYS A 130 2.69 -0.48 12.02
CA CYS A 130 3.17 -1.36 13.07
C CYS A 130 3.19 -2.85 12.66
N PRO A 131 2.13 -3.40 12.03
CA PRO A 131 2.17 -4.79 11.53
C PRO A 131 3.24 -4.99 10.46
N MET A 132 3.46 -3.97 9.61
CA MET A 132 4.49 -4.03 8.57
C MET A 132 5.88 -4.12 9.19
N VAL A 133 6.21 -3.22 10.14
CA VAL A 133 7.50 -3.20 10.85
C VAL A 133 7.81 -4.56 11.48
N LEU A 134 6.87 -5.10 12.25
CA LEU A 134 7.10 -6.39 12.89
C LEU A 134 7.16 -7.55 11.89
N SER A 135 6.32 -7.52 10.85
CA SER A 135 6.33 -8.58 9.84
C SER A 135 7.66 -8.66 9.08
N VAL A 136 8.35 -7.54 8.83
CA VAL A 136 9.68 -7.55 8.20
C VAL A 136 10.70 -8.22 9.12
N CYS A 137 10.67 -7.92 10.42
CA CYS A 137 11.51 -8.58 11.42
C CYS A 137 11.27 -10.08 11.47
N TRP A 138 10.02 -10.52 11.51
CA TRP A 138 9.66 -11.93 11.66
C TRP A 138 9.87 -12.71 10.37
N HIS A 139 9.52 -12.14 9.22
CA HIS A 139 9.68 -12.77 7.92
C HIS A 139 11.14 -13.07 7.61
N GLY A 140 12.05 -12.13 7.86
CA GLY A 140 13.48 -12.37 7.64
C GLY A 140 14.07 -13.45 8.55
N GLN A 141 13.42 -13.77 9.68
CA GLN A 141 13.83 -14.84 10.59
C GLN A 141 13.20 -16.21 10.26
N ASP A 142 11.97 -16.23 9.73
CA ASP A 142 11.25 -17.43 9.27
C ASP A 142 10.32 -17.06 8.11
N THR A 143 10.86 -17.15 6.89
CA THR A 143 10.20 -16.71 5.65
C THR A 143 8.98 -17.57 5.29
N GLY A 144 8.94 -18.82 5.77
CA GLY A 144 7.84 -19.75 5.49
C GLY A 144 6.62 -19.51 6.38
N ARG A 145 6.84 -19.06 7.61
CA ARG A 145 5.76 -18.95 8.61
C ARG A 145 5.17 -17.55 8.72
N TRP A 146 5.99 -16.50 8.67
CA TRP A 146 5.55 -15.14 8.94
C TRP A 146 5.63 -14.32 7.67
N GLN A 147 4.48 -13.92 7.12
CA GLN A 147 4.43 -13.26 5.82
C GLN A 147 4.54 -11.74 5.96
N LEU A 148 5.12 -11.08 4.95
CA LEU A 148 5.29 -9.63 4.93
C LEU A 148 3.95 -8.92 4.80
N TYR A 149 3.55 -8.19 5.83
CA TYR A 149 2.27 -7.52 5.87
C TYR A 149 2.21 -6.33 4.93
N THR A 150 1.15 -6.30 4.12
CA THR A 150 0.79 -5.13 3.33
C THR A 150 -0.69 -4.83 3.45
N SER A 151 -1.01 -3.57 3.72
CA SER A 151 -2.39 -3.11 3.96
C SER A 151 -3.27 -3.16 2.70
N SER A 152 -2.66 -3.20 1.52
CA SER A 152 -3.32 -3.14 0.21
C SER A 152 -3.67 -4.50 -0.38
N TRP A 153 -2.99 -5.58 0.02
CA TRP A 153 -2.98 -6.83 -0.74
C TRP A 153 -4.27 -7.67 -0.69
N LEU A 154 -4.87 -7.88 0.49
CA LEU A 154 -6.14 -8.60 0.59
C LEU A 154 -7.27 -7.88 -0.17
N SER A 155 -7.18 -6.55 -0.29
CA SER A 155 -8.15 -5.78 -1.07
C SER A 155 -8.04 -6.08 -2.58
N HIS A 156 -6.83 -6.29 -3.09
CA HIS A 156 -6.56 -6.61 -4.50
C HIS A 156 -6.92 -8.06 -4.85
N LEU A 157 -6.68 -9.00 -3.94
CA LEU A 157 -6.99 -10.41 -4.19
C LEU A 157 -8.51 -10.68 -4.22
N ARG A 158 -9.32 -9.85 -3.56
CA ARG A 158 -10.79 -9.98 -3.51
C ARG A 158 -11.47 -9.90 -4.88
N SER A 159 -10.87 -9.22 -5.87
CA SER A 159 -11.42 -9.19 -7.23
C SER A 159 -11.16 -10.49 -8.00
N GLU A 160 -10.03 -11.16 -7.72
CA GLU A 160 -9.57 -12.32 -8.49
C GLU A 160 -10.04 -13.65 -7.89
N ALA A 161 -10.01 -13.74 -6.56
CA ALA A 161 -10.32 -14.94 -5.81
C ALA A 161 -11.27 -14.60 -4.64
N PRO A 162 -12.52 -14.20 -4.92
CA PRO A 162 -13.49 -13.82 -3.90
C PRO A 162 -13.85 -14.99 -2.98
N GLY A 163 -13.96 -16.21 -3.49
CA GLY A 163 -14.22 -17.42 -2.69
C GLY A 163 -13.06 -17.75 -1.75
N PHE A 164 -11.82 -17.65 -2.26
CA PHE A 164 -10.60 -17.73 -1.44
C PHE A 164 -10.63 -16.69 -0.31
N CYS A 165 -10.80 -15.41 -0.64
CA CYS A 165 -10.83 -14.31 0.32
C CYS A 165 -12.01 -14.44 1.32
N HIS A 166 -13.12 -15.05 0.91
CA HIS A 166 -14.26 -15.29 1.79
C HIS A 166 -13.92 -16.22 2.96
N ARG A 167 -12.96 -17.15 2.79
CA ARG A 167 -12.50 -18.02 3.88
C ARG A 167 -11.77 -17.23 4.97
N TYR A 168 -11.09 -16.15 4.58
CA TYR A 168 -10.37 -15.25 5.47
C TYR A 168 -11.30 -14.18 6.09
N ARG A 169 -12.43 -13.88 5.45
CA ARG A 169 -13.51 -12.96 5.90
C ARG A 169 -13.99 -13.20 7.34
N ARG A 170 -13.77 -14.38 7.91
CA ARG A 170 -13.84 -14.60 9.38
C ARG A 170 -12.50 -14.20 10.00
N GLY A 171 -12.24 -12.91 10.13
CA GLY A 171 -10.96 -12.49 10.73
C GLY A 171 -10.41 -11.15 10.31
N ALA A 172 -11.15 -10.32 9.57
CA ALA A 172 -10.81 -8.90 9.43
C ALA A 172 -11.01 -8.23 10.78
N GLY A 173 -10.09 -8.55 11.69
CA GLY A 173 -10.29 -8.41 13.10
C GLY A 173 -10.45 -6.97 13.50
N ALA A 174 -11.01 -6.79 14.69
CA ALA A 174 -11.15 -5.47 15.28
C ALA A 174 -9.77 -4.80 15.43
N THR A 175 -8.70 -5.60 15.57
CA THR A 175 -7.35 -5.14 15.87
C THR A 175 -6.38 -5.25 14.69
N HIS A 176 -5.18 -4.70 14.85
CA HIS A 176 -4.13 -4.75 13.82
C HIS A 176 -3.49 -6.15 13.76
N GLY A 177 -3.35 -6.82 14.90
CA GLY A 177 -2.78 -8.15 15.02
C GLY A 177 -3.64 -9.24 14.40
N GLU A 178 -4.95 -9.19 14.59
CA GLU A 178 -5.87 -10.13 13.95
C GLU A 178 -5.80 -10.04 12.41
N ARG A 179 -5.75 -8.81 11.87
CA ARG A 179 -5.59 -8.56 10.43
C ARG A 179 -4.25 -9.07 9.91
N TYR A 180 -3.19 -8.95 10.69
CA TYR A 180 -1.88 -9.50 10.36
C TYR A 180 -1.93 -11.03 10.23
N VAL A 181 -2.50 -11.72 11.22
CA VAL A 181 -2.60 -13.19 11.22
C VAL A 181 -3.47 -13.68 10.06
N GLU A 182 -4.62 -13.04 9.83
CA GLU A 182 -5.48 -13.37 8.68
C GLU A 182 -4.72 -13.24 7.36
N PHE A 183 -4.01 -12.12 7.18
CA PHE A 183 -3.16 -11.88 6.02
C PHE A 183 -2.08 -12.95 5.87
N SER A 184 -1.37 -13.28 6.96
CA SER A 184 -0.25 -14.23 6.92
C SER A 184 -0.72 -15.63 6.53
N ARG A 185 -1.85 -16.08 7.08
CA ARG A 185 -2.48 -17.35 6.68
C ARG A 185 -2.88 -17.35 5.21
N ALA A 186 -3.50 -16.26 4.74
CA ALA A 186 -3.92 -16.14 3.35
C ALA A 186 -2.75 -16.24 2.37
N ILE A 187 -1.64 -15.54 2.64
CA ILE A 187 -0.44 -15.64 1.79
C ILE A 187 0.13 -17.06 1.82
N GLY A 188 0.23 -17.68 3.01
CA GLY A 188 0.77 -19.04 3.18
C GLY A 188 -0.01 -20.08 2.38
N ASP A 189 -1.32 -20.16 2.59
CA ASP A 189 -2.23 -21.06 1.85
C ASP A 189 -2.14 -20.86 0.33
N LEU A 190 -2.03 -19.61 -0.11
CA LEU A 190 -1.99 -19.30 -1.53
C LEU A 190 -0.64 -19.66 -2.16
N SER A 191 0.46 -19.40 -1.44
CA SER A 191 1.82 -19.80 -1.81
C SER A 191 1.91 -21.32 -1.97
N GLU A 192 1.37 -22.07 -1.00
CA GLU A 192 1.31 -23.53 -1.06
C GLU A 192 0.45 -24.02 -2.23
N ALA A 193 -0.75 -23.46 -2.41
CA ALA A 193 -1.66 -23.88 -3.48
C ALA A 193 -1.13 -23.58 -4.89
N LEU A 194 -0.31 -22.53 -5.04
CA LEU A 194 0.29 -22.14 -6.31
C LEU A 194 1.65 -22.81 -6.55
N ASP A 195 2.25 -23.43 -5.54
CA ASP A 195 3.63 -23.93 -5.55
C ASP A 195 4.63 -22.83 -5.93
N VAL A 196 4.51 -21.68 -5.25
CA VAL A 196 5.38 -20.51 -5.45
C VAL A 196 5.92 -20.03 -4.13
N ASP A 197 7.14 -19.50 -4.13
CA ASP A 197 7.74 -18.88 -2.96
C ASP A 197 6.87 -17.73 -2.44
N SER A 198 6.59 -17.72 -1.14
CA SER A 198 5.65 -16.77 -0.54
C SER A 198 6.16 -15.33 -0.61
N TRP A 199 7.48 -15.15 -0.61
CA TRP A 199 8.13 -13.87 -0.88
C TRP A 199 7.86 -13.41 -2.32
N ASP A 200 8.13 -14.26 -3.32
CA ASP A 200 7.90 -13.91 -4.73
C ASP A 200 6.43 -13.63 -4.99
N LEU A 201 5.53 -14.40 -4.38
CA LEU A 201 4.10 -14.15 -4.39
C LEU A 201 3.75 -12.78 -3.81
N THR A 202 4.29 -12.46 -2.63
CA THR A 202 4.04 -11.18 -1.97
C THR A 202 4.55 -10.03 -2.82
N LEU A 203 5.79 -10.07 -3.29
CA LEU A 203 6.39 -9.06 -4.18
C LEU A 203 5.60 -8.88 -5.47
N LYS A 204 5.33 -9.99 -6.19
CA LYS A 204 4.62 -9.93 -7.47
C LYS A 204 3.21 -9.44 -7.29
N MET A 205 2.53 -9.75 -6.19
CA MET A 205 1.18 -9.26 -5.94
C MET A 205 1.13 -7.79 -5.47
N MET A 206 2.22 -7.25 -4.91
CA MET A 206 2.38 -5.81 -4.66
C MET A 206 2.58 -4.99 -5.95
N GLY A 207 3.03 -5.62 -7.05
CA GLY A 207 3.31 -4.99 -8.34
C GLY A 207 2.09 -4.38 -9.04
N ARG A 208 1.79 -3.09 -8.88
CA ARG A 208 0.94 -2.41 -9.88
C ARG A 208 1.67 -2.37 -11.21
N ARG A 209 1.18 -3.14 -12.19
CA ARG A 209 1.38 -2.84 -13.60
C ARG A 209 0.80 -1.45 -13.90
N SER A 210 1.69 -0.45 -14.04
CA SER A 210 1.40 0.73 -14.86
C SER A 210 1.66 0.34 -16.32
N ASP A 211 0.73 -0.39 -16.95
CA ASP A 211 0.80 -0.63 -18.39
C ASP A 211 -0.37 0.04 -19.06
N ARG A 212 -0.10 1.28 -19.42
CA ARG A 212 -0.37 1.66 -20.78
C ARG A 212 0.88 1.31 -21.61
N TRP A 213 0.74 0.23 -22.39
CA TRP A 213 1.41 -0.11 -23.65
C TRP A 213 2.77 -0.84 -23.61
N ASN A 214 2.75 -2.10 -24.07
CA ASN A 214 3.26 -2.40 -25.41
C ASN A 214 2.26 -3.34 -26.10
N VAL A 215 1.39 -2.77 -26.92
CA VAL A 215 0.81 -3.48 -28.06
C VAL A 215 1.63 -2.99 -29.24
N ASP A 216 2.66 -3.76 -29.58
CA ASP A 216 3.07 -3.85 -30.97
C ASP A 216 2.53 -5.19 -31.44
N ASP A 217 1.28 -5.18 -31.89
CA ASP A 217 0.82 -6.03 -32.99
C ASP A 217 -0.40 -5.36 -33.60
N GLU A 218 -0.08 -4.54 -34.60
CA GLU A 218 -1.01 -3.91 -35.52
C GLU A 218 -1.34 -4.93 -36.62
N ALA A 219 -2.46 -5.66 -36.50
CA ALA A 219 -3.16 -6.19 -37.67
C ALA A 219 -4.60 -6.66 -37.33
N ALA A 220 -5.55 -6.05 -38.03
CA ALA A 220 -6.91 -6.51 -38.34
C ALA A 220 -8.01 -6.40 -37.24
N ALA A 221 -8.83 -5.37 -37.42
CA ALA A 221 -10.24 -5.36 -37.02
C ALA A 221 -11.10 -6.11 -38.07
N PRO A 222 -12.44 -6.30 -37.91
CA PRO A 222 -13.29 -6.23 -36.71
C PRO A 222 -14.23 -7.47 -36.57
N ALA A 223 -14.85 -7.67 -35.39
CA ALA A 223 -16.29 -8.00 -35.26
C ALA A 223 -16.70 -8.13 -33.77
N ASP A 224 -17.92 -7.68 -33.50
CA ASP A 224 -18.68 -7.75 -32.25
C ASP A 224 -18.42 -8.98 -31.37
N THR A 225 -18.33 -8.78 -30.06
CA THR A 225 -19.33 -9.25 -29.08
C THR A 225 -19.02 -8.63 -27.70
N ALA A 226 -20.04 -8.01 -27.11
CA ALA A 226 -20.00 -7.37 -25.81
C ALA A 226 -19.60 -8.33 -24.66
N ILE A 227 -18.67 -7.90 -23.80
CA ILE A 227 -18.48 -8.46 -22.45
C ILE A 227 -18.53 -7.29 -21.46
N SER A 228 -19.47 -7.39 -20.50
CA SER A 228 -19.80 -6.36 -19.52
C SER A 228 -18.64 -6.09 -18.55
N ARG A 229 -18.22 -4.83 -18.43
CA ARG A 229 -17.40 -4.32 -17.33
C ARG A 229 -18.25 -4.26 -16.06
N SER A 230 -17.93 -5.06 -15.04
CA SER A 230 -18.44 -4.81 -13.70
C SER A 230 -17.52 -3.82 -12.99
N SER A 231 -17.75 -2.53 -13.18
CA SER A 231 -17.18 -1.46 -12.34
C SER A 231 -17.83 -1.56 -10.95
N SER A 232 -17.03 -1.54 -9.88
CA SER A 232 -17.60 -1.33 -8.54
C SER A 232 -18.04 0.13 -8.48
N SER A 233 -19.33 0.37 -8.70
CA SER A 233 -19.91 1.71 -8.74
C SER A 233 -19.71 2.42 -7.41
N TYR A 234 -19.16 3.63 -7.45
CA TYR A 234 -19.01 4.46 -6.26
C TYR A 234 -20.23 5.36 -6.10
N THR A 235 -21.02 5.14 -5.05
CA THR A 235 -22.31 5.83 -4.88
C THR A 235 -22.24 6.94 -3.83
N ILE A 236 -23.23 7.85 -3.87
CA ILE A 236 -23.39 8.91 -2.87
C ILE A 236 -23.50 8.33 -1.45
N ALA A 237 -24.10 7.14 -1.29
CA ALA A 237 -24.17 6.45 0.00
C ALA A 237 -22.79 6.02 0.50
N ASN A 238 -21.89 5.58 -0.40
CA ASN A 238 -20.50 5.28 -0.03
C ASN A 238 -19.77 6.56 0.41
N ALA A 239 -19.93 7.65 -0.35
CA ALA A 239 -19.30 8.92 0.00
C ALA A 239 -19.79 9.48 1.34
N ALA A 240 -21.10 9.46 1.60
CA ALA A 240 -21.68 9.94 2.86
C ALA A 240 -21.25 9.13 4.09
N ALA A 241 -20.84 7.86 3.91
CA ALA A 241 -20.26 7.05 4.98
C ALA A 241 -18.79 7.41 5.25
N ASP A 242 -18.08 7.91 4.23
CA ASP A 242 -16.66 8.21 4.29
C ASP A 242 -16.36 9.66 4.71
N ILE A 243 -17.18 10.64 4.30
CA ILE A 243 -16.94 12.07 4.50
C ILE A 243 -18.00 12.71 5.39
N PHE A 244 -17.61 13.74 6.15
CA PHE A 244 -18.46 14.48 7.10
C PHE A 244 -19.57 15.34 6.45
N PHE A 245 -19.83 15.19 5.14
CA PHE A 245 -20.93 15.87 4.46
C PHE A 245 -22.15 14.97 4.42
N ASP A 246 -23.31 15.54 4.71
CA ASP A 246 -24.56 14.85 4.50
C ASP A 246 -24.84 14.68 2.99
N ARG A 247 -25.84 13.87 2.67
CA ARG A 247 -26.23 13.61 1.29
C ARG A 247 -26.58 14.89 0.52
N ALA A 248 -27.25 15.84 1.17
CA ALA A 248 -27.70 17.07 0.53
C ALA A 248 -26.51 17.98 0.16
N ASP A 249 -25.50 18.04 1.02
CA ASP A 249 -24.24 18.75 0.76
C ASP A 249 -23.44 18.11 -0.38
N ILE A 250 -23.37 16.78 -0.43
CA ILE A 250 -22.68 16.06 -1.53
C ILE A 250 -23.37 16.34 -2.86
N GLU A 251 -24.70 16.22 -2.92
CA GLU A 251 -25.49 16.50 -4.12
C GLU A 251 -25.32 17.96 -4.56
N ARG A 252 -25.28 18.89 -3.61
CA ARG A 252 -25.00 20.31 -3.87
C ARG A 252 -23.62 20.51 -4.48
N LEU A 253 -22.57 19.90 -3.93
CA LEU A 253 -21.20 20.01 -4.44
C LEU A 253 -21.07 19.41 -5.85
N LEU A 254 -21.65 18.24 -6.10
CA LEU A 254 -21.70 17.63 -7.42
C LEU A 254 -22.43 18.52 -8.44
N SER A 255 -23.57 19.12 -8.05
CA SER A 255 -24.30 20.07 -8.92
C SER A 255 -23.46 21.31 -9.27
N GLN A 256 -22.63 21.79 -8.34
CA GLN A 256 -21.76 22.94 -8.56
C GLN A 256 -20.60 22.56 -9.47
N LEU A 257 -19.99 21.40 -9.25
CA LEU A 257 -18.87 20.89 -10.03
C LEU A 257 -19.29 20.52 -11.46
N ALA A 258 -20.48 19.94 -11.66
CA ALA A 258 -21.04 19.68 -12.99
C ALA A 258 -21.26 20.97 -13.80
N ARG A 259 -21.70 22.06 -13.14
CA ARG A 259 -21.96 23.36 -13.77
C ARG A 259 -20.68 24.16 -14.02
N LYS A 260 -19.78 24.23 -13.04
CA LYS A 260 -18.60 25.11 -13.05
C LYS A 260 -17.34 24.42 -13.55
N LYS A 261 -17.33 23.08 -13.62
CA LYS A 261 -16.17 22.23 -13.99
C LYS A 261 -14.92 22.39 -13.12
N ALA A 262 -15.01 23.23 -12.09
CA ALA A 262 -13.98 23.44 -11.08
C ALA A 262 -14.65 23.72 -9.73
N LEU A 263 -14.03 23.23 -8.66
CA LEU A 263 -14.47 23.43 -7.28
C LEU A 263 -13.24 23.67 -6.42
N VAL A 264 -13.28 24.72 -5.61
CA VAL A 264 -12.24 25.03 -4.62
C VAL A 264 -12.80 24.71 -3.25
N LEU A 265 -12.19 23.76 -2.55
CA LEU A 265 -12.51 23.45 -1.17
C LEU A 265 -11.64 24.33 -0.26
N GLN A 266 -12.26 25.26 0.47
CA GLN A 266 -11.56 26.16 1.40
C GLN A 266 -11.86 25.76 2.85
N GLY A 267 -10.83 25.80 3.70
CA GLY A 267 -10.95 25.54 5.13
C GLY A 267 -9.58 25.46 5.81
N PRO A 268 -9.54 25.53 7.15
CA PRO A 268 -8.31 25.35 7.95
C PRO A 268 -7.52 24.10 7.56
N PRO A 269 -6.18 24.06 7.71
CA PRO A 269 -5.42 22.81 7.55
C PRO A 269 -6.00 21.69 8.43
N GLY A 270 -5.89 20.43 7.99
CA GLY A 270 -6.43 19.28 8.73
C GLY A 270 -7.92 18.97 8.54
N THR A 271 -8.72 19.83 7.90
CA THR A 271 -10.19 19.60 7.73
C THR A 271 -10.58 18.62 6.61
N GLY A 272 -9.69 17.69 6.23
CA GLY A 272 -10.01 16.62 5.26
C GLY A 272 -10.23 17.07 3.80
N LYS A 273 -9.79 18.26 3.38
CA LYS A 273 -10.03 18.77 2.01
C LYS A 273 -9.55 17.84 0.91
N THR A 274 -8.33 17.31 1.04
CA THR A 274 -7.76 16.36 0.08
C THR A 274 -8.55 15.06 0.05
N PHE A 275 -8.95 14.57 1.22
CA PHE A 275 -9.76 13.36 1.37
C PHE A 275 -11.13 13.52 0.70
N ILE A 276 -11.80 14.66 0.91
CA ILE A 276 -13.10 14.94 0.29
C ILE A 276 -12.98 15.11 -1.23
N ALA A 277 -11.94 15.80 -1.71
CA ALA A 277 -11.72 15.99 -3.15
C ALA A 277 -11.59 14.64 -3.89
N GLN A 278 -10.89 13.67 -3.29
CA GLN A 278 -10.72 12.34 -3.87
C GLN A 278 -12.05 11.58 -3.95
N ARG A 279 -12.89 11.65 -2.91
CA ARG A 279 -14.20 10.98 -2.85
C ARG A 279 -15.21 11.60 -3.81
N LEU A 280 -15.19 12.93 -3.97
CA LEU A 280 -15.98 13.62 -4.99
C LEU A 280 -15.54 13.24 -6.42
N ALA A 281 -14.24 13.06 -6.64
CA ALA A 281 -13.72 12.62 -7.93
C ALA A 281 -14.15 11.18 -8.27
N TRP A 282 -14.19 10.26 -7.29
CA TRP A 282 -14.75 8.92 -7.49
C TRP A 282 -16.25 8.95 -7.77
N LEU A 283 -17.00 9.85 -7.14
CA LEU A 283 -18.43 10.02 -7.45
C LEU A 283 -18.65 10.48 -8.88
N LEU A 284 -17.82 11.42 -9.37
CA LEU A 284 -17.88 11.88 -10.76
C LEU A 284 -17.43 10.83 -11.77
N ALA A 285 -16.48 9.99 -11.40
CA ALA A 285 -16.03 8.88 -12.22
C ALA A 285 -17.01 7.69 -12.18
N GLU A 286 -18.00 7.73 -11.28
CA GLU A 286 -18.93 6.64 -10.94
C GLU A 286 -18.22 5.32 -10.58
N GLU A 287 -16.96 5.42 -10.16
CA GLU A 287 -16.04 4.30 -10.00
C GLU A 287 -14.99 4.67 -8.95
N GLN A 288 -14.64 3.73 -8.08
CA GLN A 288 -13.49 3.85 -7.16
C GLN A 288 -12.17 3.64 -7.90
N SER A 289 -11.95 4.39 -8.97
CA SER A 289 -10.75 4.29 -9.81
C SER A 289 -9.98 5.60 -9.81
N ILE A 290 -8.66 5.49 -9.65
CA ILE A 290 -7.72 6.61 -9.79
C ILE A 290 -7.26 6.80 -11.24
N GLU A 291 -7.62 5.90 -12.17
CA GLU A 291 -7.14 5.95 -13.56
C GLU A 291 -7.56 7.21 -14.31
N ARG A 292 -8.69 7.81 -13.90
CA ARG A 292 -9.22 9.06 -14.46
C ARG A 292 -8.94 10.28 -13.59
N ILE A 293 -8.17 10.12 -12.52
CA ILE A 293 -7.94 11.13 -11.50
C ILE A 293 -6.44 11.36 -11.37
N GLU A 294 -5.99 12.55 -11.75
CA GLU A 294 -4.61 12.99 -11.54
C GLU A 294 -4.57 13.97 -10.36
N ALA A 295 -3.81 13.62 -9.32
CA ALA A 295 -3.63 14.47 -8.15
C ALA A 295 -2.28 15.19 -8.24
N VAL A 296 -2.31 16.52 -8.15
CA VAL A 296 -1.11 17.38 -8.20
C VAL A 296 -1.11 18.30 -6.98
N GLN A 297 0.03 18.42 -6.32
CA GLN A 297 0.26 19.39 -5.25
C GLN A 297 1.17 20.52 -5.74
N PHE A 298 0.68 21.75 -5.73
CA PHE A 298 1.47 22.90 -6.13
C PHE A 298 2.50 23.27 -5.05
N HIS A 299 3.69 23.66 -5.50
CA HIS A 299 4.74 24.27 -4.69
C HIS A 299 5.23 25.57 -5.35
N GLN A 300 5.94 26.43 -4.61
CA GLN A 300 6.37 27.74 -5.15
C GLN A 300 7.27 27.64 -6.38
N SER A 301 8.02 26.55 -6.52
CA SER A 301 8.89 26.29 -7.67
C SER A 301 8.19 25.62 -8.87
N TYR A 302 6.86 25.46 -8.85
CA TYR A 302 6.13 24.73 -9.90
C TYR A 302 5.94 25.67 -11.10
N GLY A 303 6.57 25.34 -12.23
CA GLY A 303 6.54 26.17 -13.43
C GLY A 303 5.42 25.80 -14.41
N TYR A 304 5.24 26.63 -15.43
CA TYR A 304 4.38 26.31 -16.57
C TYR A 304 4.90 25.06 -17.32
N GLU A 305 6.22 24.93 -17.36
CA GLU A 305 6.97 23.86 -17.99
C GLU A 305 6.64 22.48 -17.39
N ASP A 306 6.24 22.48 -16.11
CA ASP A 306 5.94 21.28 -15.33
C ASP A 306 4.47 20.86 -15.45
N PHE A 307 3.57 21.81 -15.63
CA PHE A 307 2.13 21.57 -15.63
C PHE A 307 1.52 21.51 -17.03
N VAL A 308 2.08 22.24 -17.99
CA VAL A 308 1.52 22.32 -19.35
C VAL A 308 2.42 21.60 -20.36
N ARG A 309 3.66 22.09 -20.57
CA ARG A 309 4.67 21.52 -21.49
C ARG A 309 6.05 22.15 -21.24
N GLY A 310 7.12 21.34 -21.15
CA GLY A 310 8.50 21.84 -20.98
C GLY A 310 9.59 20.83 -21.39
N TYR A 311 10.82 21.28 -21.66
CA TYR A 311 11.93 20.37 -22.01
C TYR A 311 12.57 19.76 -20.76
N ARG A 312 12.84 18.44 -20.77
CA ARG A 312 13.52 17.71 -19.69
C ARG A 312 14.63 16.80 -20.22
N PRO A 313 15.81 16.74 -19.57
CA PRO A 313 16.89 15.83 -19.96
C PRO A 313 16.57 14.37 -19.59
N THR A 314 17.06 13.40 -20.38
CA THR A 314 16.87 11.95 -20.17
C THR A 314 18.19 11.19 -20.31
N GLU A 315 18.31 10.00 -19.70
CA GLU A 315 19.56 9.21 -19.65
C GLU A 315 20.07 8.70 -21.01
N VAL A 316 19.18 8.54 -21.99
CA VAL A 316 19.56 8.29 -23.38
C VAL A 316 19.67 9.63 -24.09
N ARG A 317 20.77 9.86 -24.81
CA ARG A 317 21.10 11.14 -25.47
C ARG A 317 19.88 11.76 -26.20
N TRP A 318 19.67 13.04 -25.88
CA TRP A 318 18.85 14.10 -26.49
C TRP A 318 17.31 13.96 -26.49
N PHE A 319 16.72 14.84 -25.66
CA PHE A 319 15.37 15.43 -25.64
C PHE A 319 14.14 14.56 -25.95
N ARG A 320 13.28 14.38 -24.93
CA ARG A 320 11.87 13.97 -25.10
C ARG A 320 10.95 15.13 -24.71
N ALA A 321 10.04 15.51 -25.61
CA ALA A 321 8.94 16.41 -25.23
C ALA A 321 7.97 15.65 -24.31
N PRO A 322 7.54 16.21 -23.16
CA PRO A 322 6.57 15.57 -22.29
C PRO A 322 5.24 15.44 -23.03
N ARG A 323 4.61 14.27 -22.85
CA ARG A 323 3.26 14.00 -23.37
C ARG A 323 2.29 15.00 -22.74
N ARG A 324 1.41 15.54 -23.59
CA ARG A 324 0.36 16.53 -23.28
C ARG A 324 -0.28 16.30 -21.90
N ALA A 325 -0.20 17.29 -21.01
CA ALA A 325 -0.92 17.31 -19.74
C ALA A 325 -2.44 17.49 -19.87
N ILE A 326 -2.97 17.71 -21.08
CA ILE A 326 -4.41 17.87 -21.29
C ILE A 326 -4.82 17.18 -22.60
N SER A 327 -5.43 16.00 -22.49
CA SER A 327 -6.28 15.46 -23.55
C SER A 327 -7.74 15.50 -23.08
N ARG A 328 -8.49 16.45 -23.66
CA ARG A 328 -9.93 16.70 -23.47
C ARG A 328 -10.34 17.25 -22.08
N VAL A 329 -10.56 18.56 -22.08
CA VAL A 329 -11.62 19.18 -21.27
C VAL A 329 -12.96 18.70 -21.83
N LEU A 330 -13.80 18.09 -21.00
CA LEU A 330 -15.23 17.88 -21.25
C LEU A 330 -16.06 18.49 -20.12
#